data_AF-A0A0F9JHZ9-F1
#
_entry.id   AF-A0A0F9JHZ9-F1
#
_cell.length_a   1.000
_cell.length_b   1.000
_cell.length_c   1.000
_cell.angle_alpha   90.00
_cell.angle_beta   90.00
_cell.angle_gamma   90.00
#
_symmetry.space_group_name_H-M   'P 1'
#
loop_
_entity.id
_entity.type
_entity.pdbx_description
1 polymer ?
#
loop_
_entity_poly.entity_id
_entity_poly.type
_entity_poly.pdbx_seq_one_letter_code
_entity_poly.pdbx_strand_id
1 'polypeptide(L)' 'MKLPVKIPFSPREFDVTAEFILGDVSKRIPSGVRLVVLWVNQNGDEWGFERFIPEEELVGEKS' A
#
# COMPACT_ATOMS: atom_id res chain seq x y z
N MET A 1 0.37 12.02 -3.81
CA MET A 1 0.15 10.74 -4.53
C MET A 1 -1.28 10.26 -4.27
N LYS A 2 -2.13 10.10 -5.29
CA LYS A 2 -3.42 9.40 -5.16
C LYS A 2 -3.20 7.97 -5.63
N LEU A 3 -3.36 6.99 -4.74
CA LEU A 3 -3.32 5.58 -5.13
C LEU A 3 -4.57 5.31 -6.00
N PRO A 4 -4.43 4.88 -7.27
CA PRO A 4 -5.56 4.67 -8.15
C PRO A 4 -6.19 3.30 -7.87
N VAL A 5 -6.69 3.08 -6.65
CA VAL A 5 -7.46 1.87 -6.33
C VAL A 5 -8.87 2.10 -6.84
N LYS A 6 -9.11 1.76 -8.11
CA LYS A 6 -10.48 1.66 -8.63
C LYS A 6 -11.10 0.39 -8.08
N ILE A 7 -11.82 0.49 -6.97
CA ILE A 7 -12.65 -0.61 -6.48
C ILE A 7 -13.89 -0.67 -7.40
N PRO A 8 -14.10 -1.75 -8.17
CA PRO A 8 -15.17 -1.79 -9.17
C PRO A 8 -16.57 -1.97 -8.56
N PHE A 9 -16.67 -2.03 -7.23
CA PHE A 9 -17.89 -2.23 -6.45
C PHE A 9 -17.76 -1.57 -5.07
N SER A 10 -18.87 -1.44 -4.34
CA SER A 10 -18.85 -0.98 -2.94
C SER A 10 -18.42 -2.13 -2.02
N PRO A 11 -17.24 -2.09 -1.39
CA PRO A 11 -16.79 -3.16 -0.52
C PRO A 11 -17.71 -3.26 0.70
N ARG A 12 -17.90 -4.48 1.18
CA ARG A 12 -18.59 -4.76 2.45
C ARG A 12 -17.62 -4.55 3.61
N GLU A 13 -16.39 -5.02 3.45
CA GLU A 13 -15.30 -4.91 4.41
C GLU A 13 -14.05 -4.40 3.69
N PHE A 14 -13.27 -3.57 4.38
CA PHE A 14 -12.09 -2.92 3.85
C PHE A 14 -11.04 -2.78 4.95
N ASP A 15 -9.83 -3.27 4.70
CA ASP A 15 -8.72 -3.21 5.63
C ASP A 15 -7.46 -2.67 4.94
N VAL A 16 -6.71 -1.84 5.66
CA VAL A 16 -5.48 -1.22 5.19
C VAL A 16 -4.42 -1.34 6.26
N THR A 17 -3.37 -2.07 5.93
CA THR A 17 -2.18 -2.17 6.77
C THR A 17 -1.02 -1.44 6.11
N ALA A 18 -0.39 -0.54 6.86
CA ALA A 18 0.82 0.15 6.44
C ALA A 18 1.93 -0.13 7.47
N GLU A 19 3.04 -0.68 6.98
CA GLU A 19 4.21 -1.02 7.79
C GLU A 19 5.41 -0.18 7.33
N PHE A 20 6.01 0.56 8.26
CA PHE A 20 7.21 1.35 8.00
C PHE A 20 8.45 0.44 8.05
N ILE A 21 9.18 0.38 6.96
CA ILE A 21 10.41 -0.40 6.85
C ILE A 21 11.59 0.55 6.97
N LEU A 22 12.40 0.34 8.02
CA LEU A 22 13.69 1.01 8.15
C LEU A 22 14.69 0.34 7.20
N GLY A 23 15.34 1.14 6.36
CA GLY A 23 16.33 0.65 5.40
C GLY A 23 17.59 0.12 6.09
N ASP A 24 18.30 -0.77 5.40
CA ASP A 24 19.61 -1.28 5.80
C ASP A 24 20.59 -1.13 4.63
N VAL A 25 21.47 -0.13 4.74
CA VAL A 25 22.47 0.21 3.72
C VAL A 25 23.44 -0.94 3.48
N SER A 26 23.77 -1.73 4.52
CA SER A 26 24.70 -2.86 4.39
C SER A 26 24.11 -4.01 3.55
N LYS A 27 22.78 -4.11 3.51
CA LYS A 27 22.02 -5.11 2.76
C LYS A 27 21.35 -4.57 1.50
N ARG A 28 21.57 -3.29 1.18
CA ARG A 28 20.91 -2.58 0.07
C ARG A 28 19.37 -2.66 0.14
N ILE A 29 18.82 -2.65 1.35
CA ILE A 29 17.36 -2.63 1.57
C ILE A 29 16.94 -1.17 1.70
N PRO A 30 16.10 -0.64 0.79
CA PRO A 30 15.61 0.73 0.89
C PRO A 30 14.63 0.88 2.06
N SER A 31 14.61 2.07 2.66
CA SER A 31 13.53 2.51 3.55
C SER A 31 12.25 2.74 2.74
N GLY A 32 11.10 2.58 3.39
CA GLY A 32 9.83 2.82 2.72
C GLY A 32 8.63 2.35 3.53
N VAL A 33 7.49 2.22 2.87
CA VAL A 33 6.25 1.72 3.44
C VAL A 33 5.79 0.51 2.65
N ARG A 34 5.57 -0.60 3.35
CA ARG A 34 4.83 -1.75 2.81
C ARG A 34 3.34 -1.50 3.06
N LEU A 35 2.59 -1.34 1.98
CA LEU A 35 1.15 -1.11 2.01
C LEU A 35 0.41 -2.35 1.54
N VAL A 36 -0.48 -2.87 2.38
CA VAL A 36 -1.40 -3.95 2.04
C VAL A 36 -2.81 -3.40 2.12
N VAL A 37 -3.59 -3.60 1.07
CA VAL A 37 -5.01 -3.24 1.01
C VAL A 37 -5.81 -4.49 0.69
N LEU A 38 -6.76 -4.81 1.55
CA LEU A 38 -7.66 -5.95 1.42
C LEU A 38 -9.11 -5.45 1.40
N TRP A 39 -9.95 -6.09 0.61
CA TRP A 39 -11.38 -5.80 0.60
C TRP A 39 -12.21 -7.02 0.23
N VAL A 40 -13.43 -7.04 0.77
CA VAL A 40 -14.40 -8.11 0.51
C VAL A 40 -15.61 -7.52 -0.21
N ASN A 41 -16.05 -8.15 -1.30
CA ASN A 41 -17.25 -7.73 -2.01
C ASN A 41 -18.53 -8.19 -1.29
N GLN A 42 -19.70 -7.82 -1.82
CA GLN A 42 -20.99 -8.20 -1.23
C GLN A 42 -21.25 -9.72 -1.25
N ASN A 43 -20.58 -10.45 -2.15
CA ASN A 43 -20.69 -11.91 -2.29
C ASN A 43 -19.76 -12.67 -1.35
N GLY A 44 -18.86 -11.98 -0.64
CA GLY A 44 -17.84 -12.60 0.21
C GLY A 44 -16.52 -12.90 -0.49
N ASP A 45 -16.32 -12.46 -1.74
CA ASP A 45 -15.04 -12.65 -2.43
C ASP A 45 -14.01 -11.64 -1.92
N GLU A 46 -12.85 -12.16 -1.51
CA GLU A 46 -11.72 -11.37 -1.04
C GLU A 46 -10.81 -10.96 -2.20
N TRP A 47 -10.38 -9.70 -2.17
CA TRP A 47 -9.47 -9.10 -3.13
C TRP A 47 -8.45 -8.25 -2.40
N GLY A 48 -7.29 -8.03 -3.01
CA GLY A 48 -6.28 -7.19 -2.40
C GLY A 48 -5.08 -6.92 -3.28
N PHE A 49 -4.23 -6.02 -2.80
CA PHE A 49 -2.89 -5.84 -3.33
C PHE A 49 -1.91 -5.52 -2.21
N GLU A 50 -0.65 -5.85 -2.48
CA GLU A 50 0.49 -5.45 -1.68
C GLU A 50 1.42 -4.60 -2.56
N ARG A 51 1.89 -3.48 -2.03
CA ARG A 51 2.88 -2.63 -2.69
C ARG A 51 3.89 -2.11 -1.67
N PHE A 52 5.17 -2.26 -2.00
CA PHE A 52 6.23 -1.50 -1.35
C PHE A 52 6.35 -0.13 -2.02
N ILE A 53 6.32 0.94 -1.23
CA ILE A 53 6.50 2.32 -1.66
C ILE A 53 7.82 2.80 -1.05
N PRO A 54 8.87 2.98 -1.86
CA PRO A 54 10.17 3.40 -1.35
C PRO A 54 10.11 4.87 -0.88
N GLU A 55 10.98 5.25 0.05
CA GLU A 55 10.99 6.59 0.64
C GLU A 55 11.02 7.71 -0.42
N GLU A 56 11.75 7.52 -1.52
CA GLU A 56 11.86 8.48 -2.62
C GLU A 56 10.52 8.81 -3.28
N GLU A 57 9.56 7.87 -3.28
CA GLU A 57 8.19 8.10 -3.79
C GLU A 57 7.27 8.77 -2.75
N LEU A 58 7.60 8.67 -1.45
CA LEU A 58 6.84 9.25 -0.34
C LEU A 58 7.15 10.74 -0.15
N VAL A 59 8.40 11.13 -0.34
CA VAL A 59 8.85 12.53 -0.29
C VAL A 59 8.45 13.20 -1.61
N GLY A 60 7.17 13.53 -1.75
CA GLY A 60 6.68 14.31 -2.90
C GLY A 60 7.54 15.57 -3.10
N GLU A 61 7.81 15.92 -4.36
CA GLU A 61 8.63 17.07 -4.74
C GLU A 61 8.37 18.28 -3.82
N LYS A 62 9.42 18.74 -3.14
CA LYS A 62 9.39 20.00 -2.39
C LYS A 62 8.98 21.11 -3.38
N SER A 63 7.73 21.56 -3.29
CA SER A 63 7.24 22.79 -3.93
C SER A 63 7.76 24.02 -3.20
#